data_AF-A0A7W1UFT9-F1
#
_entry.id   AF-A0A7W1UFT9-F1
#
_cell.length_a   1.000
_cell.length_b   1.000
_cell.length_c   1.000
_cell.angle_alpha   90.00
_cell.angle_beta   90.00
_cell.angle_gamma   90.00
#
_symmetry.space_group_name_H-M   'P 1'
#
loop_
_entity.id
_entity.type
_entity.pdbx_description
1 polymer ?
#
loop_
_entity_poly.entity_id
_entity_poly.type
_entity_poly.pdbx_seq_one_letter_code
_entity_poly.pdbx_strand_id
1 'polypeptide(L)'
;MSPQEWLNVLKSAYLQEFIRRGGSAVKFAVVEEAQNTKAVSVEVGDLSREQGFVTIHADSRCTKVQLIDLLFKEMARQIDWDALAFEYVQKLFRDHQWKIPERREECCWSSVASLNSCDESMMKREMNAWLEGTLFQDFHMSREFRLAMIQLCLAQLELSDSPSKESAVIKAWLRGELKQMATLKKLLIFEKVTRSNARDLIASLAHWTRLSGKPGMVLTIDISAFTGGKEAGPTSLNYSPSAVMDAYEMLRQFIDGSDEIEGLLIVVVTSQAFLSDQRVGLNRYEALKLRIWDDVRDKTRQNPFAPMVRLTDQTEPFAESSLMARVGSRKEDVQHQRVIESLRAGVPSPGVVQALGCPQPMVKSKFQ
;
A
#
# COMPACT_ATOMS: atom_id res chain seq x y z
N MET A 1 21.98 12.95 4.37
CA MET A 1 21.25 13.34 3.15
C MET A 1 20.09 14.19 3.59
N SER A 2 19.80 15.30 2.92
CA SER A 2 18.67 16.15 3.33
C SER A 2 17.32 15.47 3.03
N PRO A 3 16.26 15.75 3.81
CA PRO A 3 14.91 15.29 3.49
C PRO A 3 14.47 15.65 2.06
N GLN A 4 14.74 16.88 1.62
CA GLN A 4 14.31 17.36 0.31
C GLN A 4 14.97 16.60 -0.86
N GLU A 5 16.27 16.29 -0.76
CA GLU A 5 16.97 15.49 -1.76
C GLU A 5 16.37 14.09 -1.88
N TRP A 6 16.05 13.47 -0.74
CA TRP A 6 15.45 12.14 -0.73
C TRP A 6 14.01 12.15 -1.27
N LEU A 7 13.23 13.18 -0.95
CA LEU A 7 11.89 13.38 -1.53
C LEU A 7 11.93 13.54 -3.05
N ASN A 8 12.94 14.23 -3.59
CA ASN A 8 13.12 14.34 -5.04
C ASN A 8 13.40 12.97 -5.69
N VAL A 9 14.15 12.09 -5.01
CA VAL A 9 14.38 10.71 -5.45
C VAL A 9 13.10 9.88 -5.38
N LEU A 10 12.36 9.97 -4.27
CA LEU A 10 11.05 9.31 -4.15
C LEU A 10 10.10 9.75 -5.26
N LYS A 11 10.02 11.05 -5.55
CA LYS A 11 9.18 11.60 -6.61
C LYS A 11 9.53 11.00 -7.97
N SER A 12 10.78 11.18 -8.40
CA SER A 12 11.22 10.87 -9.76
C SER A 12 11.31 9.37 -10.01
N ALA A 13 11.99 8.62 -9.14
CA ALA A 13 12.30 7.22 -9.38
C ALA A 13 11.19 6.27 -8.91
N TYR A 14 10.49 6.60 -7.82
CA TYR A 14 9.47 5.72 -7.26
C TYR A 14 8.06 6.13 -7.70
N LEU A 15 7.62 7.35 -7.41
CA LEU A 15 6.22 7.76 -7.66
C LEU A 15 5.92 7.98 -9.15
N GLN A 16 6.84 8.56 -9.92
CA GLN A 16 6.62 8.82 -11.34
C GLN A 16 6.92 7.60 -12.22
N GLU A 17 7.84 6.74 -11.80
CA GLU A 17 8.31 5.60 -12.58
C GLU A 17 7.90 4.26 -11.95
N PHE A 18 8.61 3.78 -10.93
CA PHE A 18 8.51 2.38 -10.50
C PHE A 18 7.13 1.99 -9.95
N ILE A 19 6.61 2.71 -8.95
CA ILE A 19 5.37 2.37 -8.24
C ILE A 19 4.15 2.61 -9.15
N ARG A 20 4.14 3.71 -9.91
CA ARG A 20 3.09 4.02 -10.90
C ARG A 20 2.94 2.93 -11.96
N ARG A 21 4.02 2.22 -12.28
CA ARG A 21 4.00 1.10 -13.24
C ARG A 21 3.69 -0.26 -12.58
N GLY A 22 3.35 -0.28 -11.29
CA GLY A 22 2.97 -1.49 -10.57
C GLY A 22 4.11 -2.15 -9.77
N GLY A 23 5.26 -1.49 -9.66
CA GLY A 23 6.29 -1.85 -8.70
C GLY A 23 5.85 -1.65 -7.25
N SER A 24 6.57 -2.26 -6.31
CA SER A 24 6.34 -2.09 -4.88
C SER A 24 7.67 -2.09 -4.15
N ALA A 25 7.75 -1.28 -3.10
CA ALA A 25 8.98 -1.09 -2.33
C ALA A 25 8.67 -0.74 -0.88
N VAL A 26 9.62 -1.09 0.00
CA VAL A 26 9.64 -0.63 1.39
C VAL A 26 10.91 0.19 1.60
N LYS A 27 10.77 1.40 2.12
CA LYS A 27 11.87 2.31 2.43
C LYS A 27 11.82 2.74 3.89
N PHE A 28 12.98 2.84 4.52
CA PHE A 28 13.16 3.30 5.90
C PHE A 28 13.82 4.67 5.88
N ALA A 29 13.12 5.68 6.40
CA ALA A 29 13.66 7.01 6.65
C ALA A 29 14.00 7.16 8.13
N VAL A 30 15.29 7.28 8.43
CA VAL A 30 15.80 7.49 9.79
C VAL A 30 16.14 8.96 9.96
N VAL A 31 15.34 9.69 10.72
CA VAL A 31 15.61 11.10 11.08
C VAL A 31 16.50 11.18 12.32
N GLU A 32 17.24 12.29 12.47
CA GLU A 32 18.07 12.53 13.67
C GLU A 32 17.25 12.53 14.96
N GLU A 33 16.18 13.31 14.97
CA GLU A 33 15.33 13.52 16.15
C GLU A 33 13.91 12.99 15.91
N ALA A 34 13.34 12.30 16.91
CA ALA A 34 12.01 11.71 16.79
C ALA A 34 10.89 12.72 16.50
N GLN A 35 11.06 13.99 16.87
CA GLN A 35 10.11 15.05 16.56
C GLN A 35 10.00 15.36 15.05
N ASN A 36 11.04 15.04 14.28
CA ASN A 36 11.08 15.30 12.84
C ASN A 36 10.40 14.20 12.02
N THR A 37 10.01 13.07 12.63
CA THR A 37 9.35 11.97 11.90
C THR A 37 8.02 12.41 11.31
N LYS A 38 7.28 13.26 12.03
CA LYS A 38 5.98 13.78 11.59
C LYS A 38 6.12 14.69 10.38
N ALA A 39 7.13 15.57 10.36
CA ALA A 39 7.39 16.46 9.22
C ALA A 39 7.67 15.65 7.94
N VAL A 40 8.61 14.70 8.01
CA VAL A 40 8.92 13.82 6.87
C VAL A 40 7.69 13.00 6.44
N SER A 41 6.89 12.51 7.39
CA SER A 41 5.69 11.73 7.07
C SER A 41 4.63 12.56 6.33
N VAL A 42 4.47 13.83 6.73
CA VAL A 42 3.57 14.78 6.06
C VAL A 42 4.07 15.10 4.65
N GLU A 43 5.37 15.41 4.50
CA GLU A 43 5.97 15.74 3.20
C GLU A 43 5.87 14.58 2.20
N VAL A 44 6.12 13.33 2.63
CA VAL A 44 5.91 12.14 1.79
C VAL A 44 4.43 12.02 1.38
N GLY A 45 3.52 12.29 2.30
CA GLY A 45 2.07 12.28 2.04
C GLY A 45 1.63 13.36 1.05
N ASP A 46 2.09 14.60 1.22
CA ASP A 46 1.81 15.72 0.32
C ASP A 46 2.32 15.42 -1.09
N LEU A 47 3.59 15.02 -1.20
CA LEU A 47 4.23 14.64 -2.45
C LEU A 47 3.45 13.54 -3.19
N SER A 48 2.99 12.53 -2.45
CA SER A 48 2.27 11.39 -3.01
C SER A 48 0.86 11.79 -3.48
N ARG A 49 0.16 12.65 -2.73
CA ARG A 49 -1.15 13.21 -3.13
C ARG A 49 -1.04 14.07 -4.39
N GLU A 50 0.01 14.89 -4.51
CA GLU A 50 0.27 15.68 -5.71
C GLU A 50 0.47 14.80 -6.96
N GLN A 51 1.04 13.60 -6.79
CA GLN A 51 1.19 12.62 -7.87
C GLN A 51 -0.07 11.76 -8.09
N GLY A 52 -1.14 11.97 -7.32
CA GLY A 52 -2.43 11.30 -7.45
C GLY A 52 -2.52 9.93 -6.77
N PHE A 53 -1.56 9.56 -5.91
CA PHE A 53 -1.59 8.31 -5.17
C PHE A 53 -2.62 8.37 -4.03
N VAL A 54 -3.17 7.21 -3.66
CA VAL A 54 -3.89 7.08 -2.39
C VAL A 54 -2.85 7.07 -1.27
N THR A 55 -2.97 8.01 -0.34
CA THR A 55 -2.00 8.19 0.75
C THR A 55 -2.60 7.81 2.08
N ILE A 56 -1.89 6.99 2.84
CA ILE A 56 -2.31 6.50 4.14
C ILE A 56 -1.19 6.71 5.15
N HIS A 57 -1.53 7.13 6.36
CA HIS A 57 -0.58 7.34 7.44
C HIS A 57 -0.93 6.52 8.68
N ALA A 58 -0.01 5.68 9.16
CA ALA A 58 -0.17 4.92 10.38
C ALA A 58 0.88 5.36 11.42
N ASP A 59 0.43 5.74 12.61
CA ASP A 59 1.31 6.21 13.68
C ASP A 59 1.33 5.21 14.82
N SER A 60 2.51 4.68 15.16
CA SER A 60 2.69 3.74 16.27
C SER A 60 2.30 4.31 17.63
N ARG A 61 2.20 5.64 17.80
CA ARG A 61 1.75 6.26 19.05
C ARG A 61 0.27 6.03 19.33
N CYS A 62 -0.58 5.94 18.29
CA CYS A 62 -2.03 5.80 18.43
C CYS A 62 -2.60 4.53 17.80
N THR A 63 -1.88 3.91 16.88
CA THR A 63 -2.26 2.66 16.20
C THR A 63 -1.25 1.57 16.53
N LYS A 64 -1.76 0.37 16.87
CA LYS A 64 -0.93 -0.83 17.06
C LYS A 64 -0.47 -1.38 15.71
N VAL A 65 0.45 -0.65 15.08
CA VAL A 65 0.91 -0.94 13.71
C VAL A 65 1.59 -2.30 13.58
N GLN A 66 2.17 -2.86 14.65
CA GLN A 66 2.76 -4.21 14.67
C GLN A 66 1.75 -5.33 14.40
N LEU A 67 0.45 -5.07 14.56
CA LEU A 67 -0.60 -6.02 14.28
C LEU A 67 -1.17 -5.74 12.89
N ILE A 68 -0.81 -6.58 11.91
CA ILE A 68 -1.16 -6.39 10.50
C ILE A 68 -2.66 -6.21 10.24
N ASP A 69 -3.53 -6.86 11.03
CA ASP A 69 -4.97 -6.69 10.92
C ASP A 69 -5.45 -5.32 11.40
N LEU A 70 -4.79 -4.74 12.41
CA LEU A 70 -5.06 -3.38 12.88
C LEU A 70 -4.46 -2.34 11.94
N LEU A 71 -3.29 -2.61 11.34
CA LEU A 71 -2.73 -1.79 10.28
C LEU A 71 -3.70 -1.72 9.08
N PHE A 72 -4.20 -2.85 8.59
CA PHE A 72 -5.19 -2.86 7.51
C PHE A 72 -6.47 -2.09 7.89
N LYS A 73 -7.00 -2.29 9.10
CA LYS A 73 -8.19 -1.55 9.56
C LYS A 73 -7.95 -0.05 9.57
N GLU A 74 -6.75 0.38 9.97
CA GLU A 74 -6.37 1.79 9.94
C GLU A 74 -6.27 2.32 8.51
N MET A 75 -5.66 1.54 7.61
CA MET A 75 -5.66 1.85 6.17
C MET A 75 -7.10 2.02 5.64
N ALA A 76 -7.97 1.06 5.95
CA ALA A 76 -9.36 1.06 5.50
C ALA A 76 -10.21 2.22 6.04
N ARG A 77 -9.83 2.85 7.17
CA ARG A 77 -10.53 4.04 7.69
C ARG A 77 -10.24 5.29 6.89
N GLN A 78 -9.04 5.41 6.34
CA GLN A 78 -8.59 6.61 5.62
C GLN A 78 -9.03 6.61 4.15
N ILE A 79 -9.63 5.52 3.68
CA ILE A 79 -10.04 5.36 2.29
C ILE A 79 -11.48 5.81 2.10
N ASP A 80 -11.67 6.68 1.11
CA ASP A 80 -12.98 6.97 0.55
C ASP A 80 -13.40 5.84 -0.41
N TRP A 81 -13.96 4.79 0.18
CA TRP A 81 -14.43 3.60 -0.53
C TRP A 81 -15.49 3.91 -1.58
N ASP A 82 -16.30 4.91 -1.31
CA ASP A 82 -17.38 5.27 -2.21
C ASP A 82 -16.85 6.03 -3.44
N ALA A 83 -15.90 6.95 -3.24
CA ALA A 83 -15.23 7.64 -4.35
C ALA A 83 -14.46 6.64 -5.22
N LEU A 84 -13.69 5.72 -4.63
CA LEU A 84 -12.96 4.69 -5.39
C LEU A 84 -13.88 3.75 -6.16
N ALA A 85 -15.00 3.33 -5.55
CA ALA A 85 -16.01 2.52 -6.23
C ALA A 85 -16.64 3.30 -7.39
N PHE A 86 -16.99 4.57 -7.19
CA PHE A 86 -17.58 5.40 -8.24
C PHE A 86 -16.60 5.64 -9.40
N GLU A 87 -15.33 5.92 -9.12
CA GLU A 87 -14.28 6.05 -10.15
C GLU A 87 -14.14 4.76 -10.98
N TYR A 88 -14.21 3.59 -10.33
CA TYR A 88 -14.17 2.31 -11.02
C TYR A 88 -15.42 2.07 -11.88
N VAL A 89 -16.61 2.41 -11.38
CA VAL A 89 -17.85 2.34 -12.17
C VAL A 89 -17.73 3.26 -13.39
N GLN A 90 -17.29 4.50 -13.24
CA GLN A 90 -17.06 5.40 -14.37
C GLN A 90 -16.07 4.83 -15.38
N LYS A 91 -15.00 4.20 -14.91
CA LYS A 91 -14.03 3.50 -15.76
C LYS A 91 -14.69 2.37 -16.55
N LEU A 92 -15.48 1.49 -15.92
CA LEU A 92 -16.20 0.41 -16.61
C LEU A 92 -17.11 0.95 -17.72
N PHE A 93 -17.90 1.99 -17.43
CA PHE A 93 -18.75 2.61 -18.44
C PHE A 93 -17.93 3.15 -19.63
N ARG A 94 -16.80 3.82 -19.38
CA ARG A 94 -15.90 4.29 -20.44
C ARG A 94 -15.31 3.14 -21.26
N ASP A 95 -14.85 2.08 -20.60
CA ASP A 95 -14.23 0.92 -21.26
C ASP A 95 -15.23 0.19 -22.19
N HIS A 96 -16.51 0.15 -21.79
CA HIS A 96 -17.60 -0.42 -22.60
C HIS A 96 -18.26 0.59 -23.56
N GLN A 97 -17.77 1.83 -23.63
CA GLN A 97 -18.29 2.93 -24.47
C GLN A 97 -19.72 3.39 -24.13
N TRP A 98 -20.13 3.24 -22.87
CA TRP A 98 -21.42 3.69 -22.35
C TRP A 98 -21.28 5.03 -21.62
N LYS A 99 -22.39 5.78 -21.58
CA LYS A 99 -22.45 7.09 -20.92
C LYS A 99 -22.82 6.92 -19.45
N ILE A 100 -22.20 7.72 -18.59
CA ILE A 100 -22.51 7.79 -17.15
C ILE A 100 -22.47 9.26 -16.73
N PRO A 101 -23.33 9.71 -15.79
CA PRO A 101 -23.21 11.04 -15.22
C PRO A 101 -21.83 11.28 -14.60
N GLU A 102 -21.33 12.51 -14.72
CA GLU A 102 -20.05 12.90 -14.12
C GLU A 102 -20.14 12.99 -12.60
N ARG A 103 -21.31 13.42 -12.10
CA ARG A 103 -21.57 13.59 -10.66
C ARG A 103 -22.22 12.35 -10.08
N ARG A 104 -21.69 11.92 -8.94
CA ARG A 104 -22.18 10.76 -8.19
C ARG A 104 -23.66 10.89 -7.77
N GLU A 105 -24.10 12.08 -7.40
CA GLU A 105 -25.47 12.36 -6.94
C GLU A 105 -26.52 12.17 -8.05
N GLU A 106 -26.11 12.35 -9.31
CA GLU A 106 -26.97 12.19 -10.49
C GLU A 106 -26.94 10.73 -11.01
N CYS A 107 -26.03 9.93 -10.47
CA CYS A 107 -25.76 8.58 -10.92
C CYS A 107 -26.69 7.57 -10.23
N CYS A 108 -27.74 7.16 -10.94
CA CYS A 108 -28.63 6.09 -10.52
C CYS A 108 -29.08 5.27 -11.74
N TRP A 109 -29.63 4.07 -11.50
CA TRP A 109 -30.07 3.16 -12.56
C TRP A 109 -30.94 3.84 -13.63
N SER A 110 -31.92 4.63 -13.22
CA SER A 110 -32.85 5.31 -14.13
C SER A 110 -32.16 6.38 -14.98
N SER A 111 -31.31 7.22 -14.38
CA SER A 111 -30.51 8.23 -15.10
C SER A 111 -29.58 7.58 -16.13
N VAL A 112 -28.86 6.54 -15.72
CA VAL A 112 -27.90 5.87 -16.60
C VAL A 112 -28.61 5.11 -17.72
N ALA A 113 -29.73 4.43 -17.45
CA ALA A 113 -30.54 3.77 -18.46
C ALA A 113 -31.08 4.77 -19.51
N SER A 114 -31.59 5.92 -19.03
CA SER A 114 -32.09 7.00 -19.89
C SER A 114 -30.99 7.57 -20.80
N LEU A 115 -29.78 7.79 -20.26
CA LEU A 115 -28.63 8.31 -21.02
C LEU A 115 -28.17 7.37 -22.14
N ASN A 116 -28.34 6.06 -21.95
CA ASN A 116 -27.93 5.02 -22.90
C ASN A 116 -29.10 4.48 -23.73
N SER A 117 -30.30 5.07 -23.61
CA SER A 117 -31.50 4.65 -24.36
C SER A 117 -31.84 3.16 -24.20
N CYS A 118 -31.67 2.62 -22.99
CA CYS A 118 -32.04 1.24 -22.66
C CYS A 118 -32.94 1.20 -21.41
N ASP A 119 -33.46 0.03 -21.08
CA ASP A 119 -34.20 -0.18 -19.83
C ASP A 119 -33.27 -0.48 -18.65
N GLU A 120 -33.77 -0.29 -17.42
CA GLU A 120 -33.01 -0.55 -16.20
C GLU A 120 -32.63 -2.02 -16.02
N SER A 121 -33.47 -2.96 -16.46
CA SER A 121 -33.20 -4.40 -16.29
C SER A 121 -32.03 -4.84 -17.17
N MET A 122 -31.98 -4.35 -18.41
CA MET A 122 -30.84 -4.50 -19.30
C MET A 122 -29.59 -3.87 -18.68
N MET A 123 -29.66 -2.62 -18.20
CA MET A 123 -28.53 -1.94 -17.57
C MET A 123 -27.96 -2.73 -16.37
N LYS A 124 -28.84 -3.21 -15.49
CA LYS A 124 -28.43 -4.05 -14.34
C LYS A 124 -27.78 -5.35 -14.79
N ARG A 125 -28.30 -5.99 -15.83
CA ARG A 125 -27.72 -7.22 -16.36
C ARG A 125 -26.32 -6.99 -16.94
N GLU A 126 -26.15 -5.95 -17.76
CA GLU A 126 -24.83 -5.63 -18.34
C GLU A 126 -23.82 -5.27 -17.25
N MET A 127 -24.20 -4.42 -16.29
CA MET A 127 -23.32 -4.04 -15.18
C MET A 127 -22.87 -5.25 -14.35
N ASN A 128 -23.79 -6.18 -14.05
CA ASN A 128 -23.42 -7.41 -13.35
C ASN A 128 -22.47 -8.29 -14.19
N ALA A 129 -22.71 -8.42 -15.49
CA ALA A 129 -21.82 -9.18 -16.38
C ALA A 129 -20.42 -8.57 -16.46
N TRP A 130 -20.30 -7.24 -16.50
CA TRP A 130 -19.02 -6.55 -16.48
C TRP A 130 -18.29 -6.78 -15.16
N LEU A 131 -18.95 -6.55 -14.02
CA LEU A 131 -18.37 -6.77 -12.69
C LEU A 131 -17.96 -8.23 -12.47
N GLU A 132 -18.71 -9.19 -13.00
CA GLU A 132 -18.34 -10.60 -12.95
C GLU A 132 -17.08 -10.87 -13.78
N GLY A 133 -17.02 -10.36 -15.02
CA GLY A 133 -15.87 -10.53 -15.89
C GLY A 133 -14.60 -9.83 -15.39
N THR A 134 -14.71 -8.66 -14.77
CA THR A 134 -13.55 -7.85 -14.38
C THR A 134 -13.13 -8.02 -12.92
N LEU A 135 -14.06 -8.18 -11.98
CA LEU A 135 -13.75 -8.31 -10.56
C LEU A 135 -13.83 -9.73 -10.09
N PHE A 136 -14.93 -10.44 -10.36
CA PHE A 136 -15.12 -11.78 -9.79
C PHE A 136 -14.08 -12.80 -10.29
N GLN A 137 -13.52 -12.59 -11.49
CA GLN A 137 -12.48 -13.44 -12.07
C GLN A 137 -11.05 -12.93 -11.81
N ASP A 138 -10.87 -11.83 -11.09
CA ASP A 138 -9.54 -11.28 -10.82
C ASP A 138 -8.88 -11.92 -9.59
N PHE A 139 -7.99 -12.88 -9.81
CA PHE A 139 -7.37 -13.65 -8.73
C PHE A 139 -6.22 -12.93 -8.02
N HIS A 140 -5.88 -11.68 -8.40
CA HIS A 140 -4.96 -10.84 -7.63
C HIS A 140 -5.60 -10.31 -6.34
N MET A 141 -6.92 -10.43 -6.21
CA MET A 141 -7.67 -10.04 -5.02
C MET A 141 -8.27 -11.26 -4.31
N SER A 142 -8.34 -11.20 -2.98
CA SER A 142 -9.04 -12.21 -2.19
C SER A 142 -10.53 -12.25 -2.57
N ARG A 143 -11.14 -13.44 -2.52
CA ARG A 143 -12.54 -13.64 -2.90
C ARG A 143 -13.49 -12.70 -2.15
N GLU A 144 -13.27 -12.53 -0.86
CA GLU A 144 -14.13 -11.70 -0.01
C GLU A 144 -13.98 -10.22 -0.34
N PHE A 145 -12.77 -9.78 -0.66
CA PHE A 145 -12.53 -8.42 -1.12
C PHE A 145 -13.23 -8.14 -2.45
N ARG A 146 -13.14 -9.07 -3.42
CA ARG A 146 -13.85 -8.95 -4.70
C ARG A 146 -15.36 -8.81 -4.52
N LEU A 147 -15.96 -9.67 -3.71
CA LEU A 147 -17.39 -9.63 -3.41
C LEU A 147 -17.77 -8.29 -2.77
N ALA A 148 -16.97 -7.80 -1.82
CA ALA A 148 -17.16 -6.49 -1.23
C ALA A 148 -17.12 -5.35 -2.27
N MET A 149 -16.13 -5.35 -3.17
CA MET A 149 -16.01 -4.30 -4.19
C MET A 149 -17.15 -4.33 -5.21
N ILE A 150 -17.61 -5.51 -5.63
CA ILE A 150 -18.79 -5.67 -6.50
C ILE A 150 -20.01 -5.00 -5.86
N GLN A 151 -20.27 -5.29 -4.58
CA GLN A 151 -21.41 -4.69 -3.87
C GLN A 151 -21.25 -3.18 -3.68
N LEU A 152 -20.04 -2.68 -3.39
CA LEU A 152 -19.78 -1.24 -3.28
C LEU A 152 -19.97 -0.52 -4.62
N CYS A 153 -19.65 -1.16 -5.75
CA CYS A 153 -19.88 -0.61 -7.09
C CYS A 153 -21.37 -0.56 -7.43
N LEU A 154 -22.11 -1.64 -7.17
CA LEU A 154 -23.56 -1.68 -7.38
C LEU A 154 -24.29 -0.63 -6.54
N ALA A 155 -23.85 -0.42 -5.31
CA ALA A 155 -24.39 0.60 -4.42
C ALA A 155 -24.19 2.04 -4.94
N GLN A 156 -23.28 2.29 -5.89
CA GLN A 156 -23.15 3.63 -6.51
C GLN A 156 -24.25 3.96 -7.52
N LEU A 157 -25.03 2.97 -7.94
CA LEU A 157 -26.12 3.11 -8.92
C LEU A 157 -27.51 3.03 -8.26
N GLU A 158 -27.56 2.73 -6.95
CA GLU A 158 -28.78 2.77 -6.16
C GLU A 158 -29.23 4.21 -5.90
N LEU A 159 -30.55 4.43 -5.77
CA LEU A 159 -31.11 5.75 -5.51
C LEU A 159 -30.53 6.37 -4.23
N SER A 160 -30.16 7.64 -4.31
CA SER A 160 -29.36 8.35 -3.30
C SER A 160 -30.10 8.69 -2.00
N ASP A 161 -31.38 8.37 -1.87
CA ASP A 161 -32.21 8.76 -0.71
C ASP A 161 -31.78 8.10 0.60
N SER A 162 -31.02 6.99 0.54
CA SER A 162 -30.41 6.38 1.73
C SER A 162 -29.19 5.54 1.37
N PRO A 163 -28.08 5.60 2.14
CA PRO A 163 -26.94 4.72 1.92
C PRO A 163 -27.38 3.26 2.08
N SER A 164 -27.06 2.45 1.07
CA SER A 164 -27.33 1.02 1.07
C SER A 164 -26.86 0.37 2.37
N LYS A 165 -27.77 -0.33 3.07
CA LYS A 165 -27.44 -1.02 4.33
C LYS A 165 -26.29 -2.00 4.14
N GLU A 166 -26.18 -2.60 2.96
CA GLU A 166 -25.15 -3.55 2.59
C GLU A 166 -23.78 -2.86 2.43
N SER A 167 -23.74 -1.73 1.72
CA SER A 167 -22.53 -0.89 1.60
C SER A 167 -22.02 -0.43 2.97
N ALA A 168 -22.92 0.00 3.86
CA ALA A 168 -22.55 0.40 5.22
C ALA A 168 -21.94 -0.75 6.03
N VAL A 169 -22.50 -1.96 5.90
CA VAL A 169 -22.00 -3.18 6.56
C VAL A 169 -20.64 -3.60 6.02
N ILE A 170 -20.41 -3.51 4.70
CA ILE A 170 -19.11 -3.79 4.08
C ILE A 170 -18.05 -2.80 4.55
N LYS A 171 -18.36 -1.50 4.53
CA LYS A 171 -17.43 -0.46 5.02
C LYS A 171 -17.09 -0.67 6.51
N ALA A 172 -18.07 -1.04 7.33
CA ALA A 172 -17.84 -1.38 8.73
C ALA A 172 -16.98 -2.64 8.89
N TRP A 173 -17.12 -3.64 8.02
CA TRP A 173 -16.26 -4.83 8.01
C TRP A 173 -14.82 -4.50 7.66
N LEU A 174 -14.58 -3.74 6.58
CA LEU A 174 -13.24 -3.31 6.15
C LEU A 174 -12.52 -2.53 7.27
N ARG A 175 -13.25 -1.66 7.98
CA ARG A 175 -12.74 -0.84 9.10
C ARG A 175 -12.62 -1.61 10.43
N GLY A 176 -13.07 -2.86 10.47
CA GLY A 176 -13.09 -3.67 11.69
C GLY A 176 -14.09 -3.22 12.76
N GLU A 177 -15.11 -2.46 12.35
CA GLU A 177 -16.17 -1.87 13.20
C GLU A 177 -17.45 -2.73 13.21
N LEU A 178 -17.47 -3.82 12.43
CA LEU A 178 -18.63 -4.70 12.31
C LEU A 178 -18.93 -5.45 13.61
N LYS A 179 -20.14 -5.21 14.15
CA LYS A 179 -20.63 -5.86 15.38
C LYS A 179 -21.13 -7.29 15.15
N GLN A 180 -21.84 -7.54 14.05
CA GLN A 180 -22.50 -8.83 13.77
C GLN A 180 -22.23 -9.31 12.34
N MET A 181 -21.87 -10.58 12.20
CA MET A 181 -21.52 -11.18 10.91
C MET A 181 -22.72 -11.61 10.06
N ALA A 182 -23.92 -11.70 10.65
CA ALA A 182 -25.08 -12.31 9.99
C ALA A 182 -25.46 -11.63 8.67
N THR A 183 -25.42 -10.29 8.60
CA THR A 183 -25.69 -9.54 7.37
C THR A 183 -24.61 -9.75 6.32
N LEU A 184 -23.34 -9.79 6.75
CA LEU A 184 -22.21 -9.95 5.84
C LEU A 184 -22.15 -11.35 5.21
N LYS A 185 -22.56 -12.39 5.96
CA LYS A 185 -22.66 -13.76 5.44
C LYS A 185 -23.67 -13.90 4.30
N LYS A 186 -24.71 -13.06 4.25
CA LYS A 186 -25.66 -13.02 3.11
C LYS A 186 -25.00 -12.51 1.84
N LEU A 187 -23.93 -11.72 1.97
CA LEU A 187 -23.08 -11.23 0.89
C LEU A 187 -21.92 -12.18 0.58
N LEU A 188 -21.96 -13.42 1.10
CA LEU A 188 -20.95 -14.47 0.90
C LEU A 188 -19.54 -14.11 1.41
N ILE A 189 -19.45 -13.18 2.37
CA ILE A 189 -18.21 -12.86 3.08
C ILE A 189 -18.33 -13.46 4.50
N PHE A 190 -17.44 -14.40 4.82
CA PHE A 190 -17.60 -15.28 5.97
C PHE A 190 -16.60 -14.98 7.09
N GLU A 191 -15.46 -14.39 6.76
CA GLU A 191 -14.40 -14.11 7.72
C GLU A 191 -14.36 -12.65 8.16
N LYS A 192 -13.92 -12.42 9.39
CA LYS A 192 -13.53 -11.09 9.85
C LYS A 192 -12.13 -10.77 9.33
N VAL A 193 -11.78 -9.49 9.31
CA VAL A 193 -10.39 -9.07 9.16
C VAL A 193 -9.59 -9.53 10.38
N THR A 194 -8.67 -10.47 10.16
CA THR A 194 -7.77 -11.03 11.18
C THR A 194 -6.33 -11.07 10.65
N ARG A 195 -5.39 -11.53 11.48
CA ARG A 195 -3.98 -11.60 11.09
C ARG A 195 -3.72 -12.55 9.91
N SER A 196 -4.55 -13.56 9.71
CA SER A 196 -4.35 -14.55 8.65
C SER A 196 -4.68 -14.03 7.26
N ASN A 197 -5.64 -13.10 7.12
CA ASN A 197 -6.11 -12.60 5.83
C ASN A 197 -5.74 -11.12 5.57
N ALA A 198 -5.29 -10.37 6.58
CA ALA A 198 -5.03 -8.95 6.42
C ALA A 198 -3.94 -8.63 5.37
N ARG A 199 -2.93 -9.50 5.20
CA ARG A 199 -1.92 -9.32 4.15
C ARG A 199 -2.53 -9.38 2.76
N ASP A 200 -3.36 -10.39 2.51
CA ASP A 200 -4.08 -10.56 1.25
C ASP A 200 -5.05 -9.39 1.01
N LEU A 201 -5.67 -8.88 2.07
CA LEU A 201 -6.54 -7.69 1.98
C LEU A 201 -5.76 -6.41 1.65
N ILE A 202 -4.54 -6.24 2.19
CA ILE A 202 -3.64 -5.13 1.82
C ILE A 202 -3.23 -5.24 0.35
N ALA A 203 -2.84 -6.43 -0.10
CA ALA A 203 -2.48 -6.68 -1.49
C ALA A 203 -3.68 -6.42 -2.42
N SER A 204 -4.86 -6.91 -2.04
CA SER A 204 -6.12 -6.71 -2.77
C SER A 204 -6.47 -5.23 -2.88
N LEU A 205 -6.29 -4.48 -1.80
CA LEU A 205 -6.55 -3.04 -1.78
C LEU A 205 -5.57 -2.27 -2.67
N ALA A 206 -4.28 -2.61 -2.63
CA ALA A 206 -3.27 -1.98 -3.48
C ALA A 206 -3.58 -2.21 -4.97
N HIS A 207 -3.94 -3.44 -5.33
CA HIS A 207 -4.36 -3.79 -6.68
C HIS A 207 -5.66 -3.08 -7.09
N TRP A 208 -6.70 -3.11 -6.23
CA TRP A 208 -7.97 -2.42 -6.45
C TRP A 208 -7.79 -0.92 -6.70
N THR A 209 -6.94 -0.27 -5.91
CA THR A 209 -6.63 1.17 -6.07
C THR A 209 -6.16 1.47 -7.49
N ARG A 210 -5.30 0.61 -8.05
CA ARG A 210 -4.82 0.73 -9.43
C ARG A 210 -5.90 0.40 -10.45
N LEU A 211 -6.66 -0.65 -10.19
CA LEU A 211 -7.76 -1.08 -11.04
C LEU A 211 -8.83 0.02 -11.19
N SER A 212 -9.07 0.82 -10.14
CA SER A 212 -9.90 2.04 -10.14
C SER A 212 -9.31 3.22 -10.91
N GLY A 213 -8.06 3.14 -11.39
CA GLY A 213 -7.40 4.17 -12.21
C GLY A 213 -6.43 5.07 -11.44
N LYS A 214 -6.17 4.83 -10.16
CA LYS A 214 -5.10 5.52 -9.41
C LYS A 214 -3.73 4.95 -9.79
N PRO A 215 -2.64 5.72 -9.65
CA PRO A 215 -1.28 5.19 -9.89
C PRO A 215 -0.83 4.15 -8.88
N GLY A 216 -1.44 4.08 -7.69
CA GLY A 216 -1.08 3.15 -6.62
C GLY A 216 -1.36 3.73 -5.25
N MET A 217 -0.71 3.14 -4.24
CA MET A 217 -0.87 3.52 -2.84
C MET A 217 0.49 3.79 -2.17
N VAL A 218 0.51 4.80 -1.30
CA VAL A 218 1.65 5.11 -0.43
C VAL A 218 1.20 5.01 1.02
N LEU A 219 1.83 4.11 1.76
CA LEU A 219 1.61 3.89 3.18
C LEU A 219 2.83 4.40 3.96
N THR A 220 2.65 5.47 4.73
CA THR A 220 3.67 5.93 5.67
C THR A 220 3.41 5.33 7.05
N ILE A 221 4.41 4.71 7.67
CA ILE A 221 4.32 4.10 9.00
C ILE A 221 5.36 4.76 9.91
N ASP A 222 4.92 5.59 10.87
CA ASP A 222 5.80 6.13 11.91
C ASP A 222 5.96 5.10 13.04
N ILE A 223 7.16 4.53 13.18
CA ILE A 223 7.49 3.52 14.21
C ILE A 223 8.33 4.08 15.36
N SER A 224 8.45 5.41 15.47
CA SER A 224 9.31 6.05 16.49
C SER A 224 8.92 5.70 17.92
N ALA A 225 7.65 5.38 18.20
CA ALA A 225 7.19 4.96 19.52
C ALA A 225 7.79 3.62 20.00
N PHE A 226 8.39 2.81 19.11
CA PHE A 226 9.03 1.56 19.51
C PHE A 226 10.34 1.77 20.28
N THR A 227 11.06 2.85 19.97
CA THR A 227 12.34 3.20 20.59
C THR A 227 12.27 4.47 21.43
N GLY A 228 11.18 5.22 21.32
CA GLY A 228 10.88 6.34 22.20
C GLY A 228 10.73 5.92 23.66
N GLY A 229 11.24 6.75 24.57
CA GLY A 229 10.85 6.68 25.98
C GLY A 229 9.34 6.94 26.14
N LYS A 230 8.77 6.57 27.29
CA LYS A 230 7.34 6.77 27.58
C LYS A 230 6.94 8.24 27.33
N GLU A 231 6.31 8.54 26.20
CA GLU A 231 5.64 9.82 26.02
C GLU A 231 4.47 9.86 27.02
N ALA A 232 4.52 10.82 27.95
CA ALA A 232 3.57 10.97 29.05
C ALA A 232 2.23 11.56 28.59
N GLY A 233 1.65 11.00 27.52
CA GLY A 233 0.28 11.29 27.09
C GLY A 233 -0.66 10.15 27.51
N PRO A 234 -1.89 10.45 27.98
CA PRO A 234 -2.84 9.42 28.43
C PRO A 234 -3.27 8.41 27.34
N THR A 235 -3.00 8.71 26.07
CA THR A 235 -3.37 7.92 24.89
C THR A 235 -2.19 7.28 24.16
N SER A 236 -0.95 7.50 24.61
CA SER A 236 0.24 6.96 23.92
C SER A 236 0.40 5.46 24.17
N LEU A 237 0.53 4.69 23.09
CA LEU A 237 0.72 3.25 23.15
C LEU A 237 2.12 2.90 23.64
N ASN A 238 2.20 1.95 24.57
CA ASN A 238 3.46 1.38 25.03
C ASN A 238 3.69 0.00 24.41
N TYR A 239 4.94 -0.26 24.01
CA TYR A 239 5.34 -1.50 23.34
C TYR A 239 6.24 -2.36 24.23
N SER A 240 5.92 -3.65 24.32
CA SER A 240 6.86 -4.63 24.85
C SER A 240 7.94 -4.92 23.80
N PRO A 241 9.14 -5.37 24.21
CA PRO A 241 10.17 -5.77 23.25
C PRO A 241 9.69 -6.82 22.24
N SER A 242 8.85 -7.78 22.66
CA SER A 242 8.24 -8.76 21.74
C SER A 242 7.34 -8.11 20.70
N ALA A 243 6.53 -7.12 21.09
CA ALA A 243 5.67 -6.41 20.15
C ALA A 243 6.47 -5.62 19.11
N VAL A 244 7.65 -5.11 19.48
CA VAL A 244 8.57 -4.48 18.52
C VAL A 244 9.15 -5.52 17.56
N MET A 245 9.53 -6.72 18.04
CA MET A 245 9.99 -7.81 17.17
C MET A 245 8.91 -8.27 16.19
N ASP A 246 7.65 -8.36 16.63
CA ASP A 246 6.51 -8.67 15.76
C ASP A 246 6.38 -7.63 14.64
N ALA A 247 6.60 -6.35 14.96
CA ALA A 247 6.58 -5.28 13.97
C ALA A 247 7.72 -5.44 12.95
N TYR A 248 8.93 -5.73 13.42
CA TYR A 248 10.09 -5.92 12.54
C TYR A 248 9.95 -7.15 11.65
N GLU A 249 9.40 -8.25 12.15
CA GLU A 249 9.07 -9.43 11.33
C GLU A 249 8.03 -9.07 10.25
N MET A 250 6.97 -8.34 10.62
CA MET A 250 5.96 -7.92 9.65
C MET A 250 6.52 -6.99 8.57
N LEU A 251 7.37 -6.02 8.93
CA LEU A 251 8.08 -5.17 7.97
C LEU A 251 9.03 -5.97 7.07
N ARG A 252 9.76 -6.94 7.63
CA ARG A 252 10.61 -7.87 6.87
C ARG A 252 9.77 -8.67 5.86
N GLN A 253 8.62 -9.19 6.26
CA GLN A 253 7.73 -9.91 5.35
C GLN A 253 7.23 -9.02 4.21
N PHE A 254 6.96 -7.73 4.44
CA PHE A 254 6.62 -6.79 3.37
C PHE A 254 7.77 -6.58 2.38
N ILE A 255 9.01 -6.51 2.87
CA ILE A 255 10.19 -6.43 2.00
C ILE A 255 10.30 -7.70 1.15
N ASP A 256 10.28 -8.87 1.79
CA ASP A 256 10.47 -10.15 1.13
C ASP A 256 9.36 -10.47 0.10
N GLY A 257 8.13 -9.98 0.32
CA GLY A 257 7.00 -10.15 -0.60
C GLY A 257 6.65 -8.90 -1.41
N SER A 258 7.58 -7.96 -1.57
CA SER A 258 7.34 -6.74 -2.35
C SER A 258 6.99 -7.03 -3.82
N ASP A 259 7.50 -8.12 -4.39
CA ASP A 259 7.19 -8.55 -5.78
C ASP A 259 5.74 -9.04 -5.97
N GLU A 260 5.06 -9.42 -4.88
CA GLU A 260 3.70 -9.97 -4.88
C GLU A 260 2.62 -8.88 -4.77
N ILE A 261 2.99 -7.69 -4.30
CA ILE A 261 2.05 -6.58 -4.10
C ILE A 261 2.27 -5.55 -5.21
N GLU A 262 1.21 -5.22 -5.95
CA GLU A 262 1.29 -4.27 -7.03
C GLU A 262 1.08 -2.83 -6.55
N GLY A 263 1.99 -1.93 -6.90
CA GLY A 263 1.77 -0.48 -6.76
C GLY A 263 1.70 0.05 -5.34
N LEU A 264 2.44 -0.57 -4.42
CA LEU A 264 2.51 -0.17 -3.02
C LEU A 264 3.90 0.36 -2.67
N LEU A 265 3.97 1.59 -2.19
CA LEU A 265 5.16 2.11 -1.52
C LEU A 265 4.89 2.17 -0.01
N ILE A 266 5.70 1.47 0.78
CA ILE A 266 5.70 1.61 2.24
C ILE A 266 6.90 2.46 2.64
N VAL A 267 6.64 3.58 3.32
CA VAL A 267 7.68 4.42 3.91
C VAL A 267 7.62 4.31 5.43
N VAL A 268 8.58 3.61 6.01
CA VAL A 268 8.74 3.49 7.46
C VAL A 268 9.58 4.67 7.95
N VAL A 269 9.04 5.49 8.85
CA VAL A 269 9.74 6.64 9.41
C VAL A 269 10.08 6.35 10.87
N THR A 270 11.31 6.65 11.28
CA THR A 270 11.80 6.41 12.64
C THR A 270 12.95 7.35 13.00
N SER A 271 13.37 7.36 14.26
CA SER A 271 14.49 8.19 14.74
C SER A 271 15.80 7.40 14.81
N GLN A 272 16.92 8.08 15.08
CA GLN A 272 18.23 7.45 15.32
C GLN A 272 18.23 6.39 16.41
N ALA A 273 17.29 6.45 17.37
CA ALA A 273 17.15 5.43 18.41
C ALA A 273 16.86 4.03 17.82
N PHE A 274 16.25 3.95 16.63
CA PHE A 274 16.12 2.69 15.89
C PHE A 274 17.46 2.01 15.60
N LEU A 275 18.53 2.78 15.40
CA LEU A 275 19.85 2.24 15.08
C LEU A 275 20.71 1.99 16.33
N SER A 276 20.54 2.81 17.36
CA SER A 276 21.41 2.82 18.55
C SER A 276 20.84 2.05 19.75
N ASP A 277 19.52 1.91 19.86
CA ASP A 277 18.88 1.23 20.99
C ASP A 277 19.24 -0.26 21.02
N GLN A 278 19.90 -0.69 22.09
CA GLN A 278 20.38 -2.06 22.24
C GLN A 278 19.29 -3.04 22.69
N ARG A 279 18.15 -2.58 23.20
CA ARG A 279 17.09 -3.43 23.73
C ARG A 279 16.06 -3.77 22.67
N VAL A 280 15.69 -2.79 21.84
CA VAL A 280 14.59 -2.86 20.88
C VAL A 280 14.93 -2.26 19.51
N GLY A 281 16.13 -1.71 19.31
CA GLY A 281 16.58 -1.23 17.99
C GLY A 281 16.85 -2.36 17.00
N LEU A 282 17.21 -1.97 15.77
CA LEU A 282 17.37 -2.85 14.61
C LEU A 282 18.35 -4.01 14.84
N ASN A 283 19.42 -3.79 15.61
CA ASN A 283 20.42 -4.83 15.92
C ASN A 283 19.84 -6.03 16.68
N ARG A 284 18.63 -5.92 17.22
CA ARG A 284 17.96 -7.02 17.91
C ARG A 284 17.22 -7.96 16.96
N TYR A 285 17.07 -7.57 15.71
CA TYR A 285 16.33 -8.34 14.72
C TYR A 285 17.11 -8.45 13.42
N GLU A 286 18.05 -9.40 13.41
CA GLU A 286 19.03 -9.58 12.34
C GLU A 286 18.38 -9.80 10.97
N ALA A 287 17.24 -10.51 10.93
CA ALA A 287 16.56 -10.79 9.68
C ALA A 287 16.14 -9.50 8.96
N LEU A 288 15.55 -8.51 9.64
CA LEU A 288 15.23 -7.21 9.04
C LEU A 288 16.50 -6.45 8.70
N LYS A 289 17.49 -6.44 9.61
CA LYS A 289 18.77 -5.75 9.42
C LYS A 289 19.43 -6.17 8.11
N LEU A 290 19.52 -7.46 7.82
CA LEU A 290 20.10 -7.98 6.58
C LEU A 290 19.37 -7.53 5.31
N ARG A 291 18.11 -7.09 5.41
CA ARG A 291 17.36 -6.55 4.26
C ARG A 291 17.56 -5.06 4.07
N ILE A 292 17.79 -4.30 5.14
CA ILE A 292 17.74 -2.84 5.09
C ILE A 292 19.08 -2.16 5.37
N TRP A 293 20.03 -2.88 5.94
CA TRP A 293 21.33 -2.33 6.29
C TRP A 293 22.24 -2.30 5.06
N ASP A 294 22.82 -1.12 4.77
CA ASP A 294 23.80 -1.03 3.70
C ASP A 294 25.11 -1.69 4.13
N ASP A 295 25.38 -2.89 3.61
CA ASP A 295 26.64 -3.61 3.81
C ASP A 295 27.81 -2.95 3.05
N VAL A 296 27.54 -2.35 1.90
CA VAL A 296 28.51 -1.61 1.09
C VAL A 296 28.15 -0.13 1.11
N ARG A 297 28.99 0.68 1.78
CA ARG A 297 28.82 2.13 1.87
C ARG A 297 29.99 2.85 1.23
N ASP A 298 29.67 3.85 0.42
CA ASP A 298 30.64 4.89 0.12
C ASP A 298 30.94 5.67 1.41
N LYS A 299 32.20 6.04 1.62
CA LYS A 299 32.64 6.72 2.85
C LYS A 299 32.08 8.13 2.99
N THR A 300 31.68 8.73 1.87
CA THR A 300 31.31 10.14 1.75
C THR A 300 29.86 10.34 1.32
N ARG A 301 29.25 9.35 0.66
CA ARG A 301 27.91 9.49 0.08
C ARG A 301 26.98 8.36 0.46
N GLN A 302 25.77 8.72 0.85
CA GLN A 302 24.71 7.76 1.08
C GLN A 302 24.02 7.42 -0.25
N ASN A 303 23.69 6.14 -0.45
CA ASN A 303 22.89 5.72 -1.59
C ASN A 303 21.41 6.14 -1.40
N PRO A 304 20.84 7.03 -2.24
CA PRO A 304 19.45 7.46 -2.10
C PRO A 304 18.42 6.35 -2.39
N PHE A 305 18.83 5.28 -3.09
CA PHE A 305 17.97 4.15 -3.43
C PHE A 305 18.05 3.01 -2.41
N ALA A 306 18.89 3.14 -1.39
CA ALA A 306 19.02 2.15 -0.32
C ALA A 306 17.66 1.87 0.33
N PRO A 307 17.40 0.65 0.81
CA PRO A 307 16.20 0.37 1.58
C PRO A 307 16.12 1.20 2.85
N MET A 308 17.26 1.62 3.43
CA MET A 308 17.31 2.55 4.56
C MET A 308 18.14 3.79 4.25
N VAL A 309 17.56 4.95 4.50
CA VAL A 309 18.15 6.27 4.26
C VAL A 309 18.17 7.04 5.59
N ARG A 310 19.31 7.60 5.96
CA ARG A 310 19.45 8.53 7.09
C ARG A 310 19.28 9.96 6.60
N LEU A 311 18.34 10.65 7.21
CA LEU A 311 17.97 12.03 6.91
C LEU A 311 18.58 12.94 7.97
N THR A 312 19.35 13.92 7.50
CA THR A 312 20.13 14.87 8.30
C THR A 312 19.96 16.25 7.68
N ASP A 313 19.99 17.32 8.47
CA ASP A 313 19.84 18.69 7.92
C ASP A 313 21.03 19.14 7.05
N GLN A 314 22.09 18.34 6.98
CA GLN A 314 23.24 18.60 6.11
C GLN A 314 22.86 18.53 4.63
N THR A 315 23.01 19.67 3.96
CA THR A 315 22.93 19.85 2.50
C THR A 315 24.31 19.58 1.90
N GLU A 316 24.62 18.32 1.62
CA GLU A 316 25.75 18.00 0.74
C GLU A 316 25.33 18.32 -0.70
N PRO A 317 26.12 19.00 -1.54
CA PRO A 317 25.71 19.34 -2.90
C PRO A 317 25.42 18.07 -3.72
N PHE A 318 24.15 17.70 -3.80
CA PHE A 318 23.67 16.61 -4.62
C PHE A 318 23.83 17.03 -6.08
N ALA A 319 24.73 16.36 -6.81
CA ALA A 319 24.85 16.53 -8.25
C ALA A 319 23.62 15.89 -8.92
N GLU A 320 22.50 16.62 -8.93
CA GLU A 320 21.20 16.22 -9.51
C GLU A 320 21.34 15.66 -10.94
N SER A 321 22.39 16.04 -11.68
CA SER A 321 22.47 15.82 -13.12
C SER A 321 23.01 14.45 -13.58
N SER A 322 23.72 13.65 -12.77
CA SER A 322 24.38 12.44 -13.31
C SER A 322 23.75 11.10 -12.92
N LEU A 323 23.20 10.98 -11.70
CA LEU A 323 22.54 9.76 -11.22
C LEU A 323 21.08 9.68 -11.69
N MET A 324 20.34 10.79 -11.63
CA MET A 324 18.96 10.84 -12.14
C MET A 324 18.89 10.75 -13.66
N ALA A 325 19.86 11.31 -14.39
CA ALA A 325 19.92 11.17 -15.85
C ALA A 325 20.16 9.73 -16.33
N ARG A 326 20.70 8.85 -15.47
CA ARG A 326 20.90 7.42 -15.78
C ARG A 326 19.77 6.53 -15.27
N VAL A 327 19.06 6.93 -14.23
CA VAL A 327 17.89 6.23 -13.68
C VAL A 327 16.63 6.85 -14.29
N GLY A 328 16.28 6.41 -15.50
CA GLY A 328 15.05 6.88 -16.17
C GLY A 328 15.08 6.82 -17.70
N SER A 329 16.23 6.55 -18.33
CA SER A 329 16.33 6.56 -19.79
C SER A 329 16.07 5.20 -20.46
N ARG A 330 15.99 4.11 -19.70
CA ARG A 330 15.71 2.78 -20.25
C ARG A 330 14.25 2.42 -19.99
N LYS A 331 13.49 2.29 -21.08
CA LYS A 331 12.12 1.75 -21.19
C LYS A 331 12.05 0.25 -20.81
N GLU A 332 12.87 -0.19 -19.85
CA GLU A 332 12.99 -1.57 -19.42
C GLU A 332 11.88 -1.92 -18.43
N ASP A 333 11.36 -3.14 -18.61
CA ASP A 333 10.26 -3.78 -17.89
C ASP A 333 10.30 -3.54 -16.36
N VAL A 334 9.15 -3.26 -15.74
CA VAL A 334 8.99 -3.15 -14.28
C VAL A 334 9.59 -4.36 -13.56
N GLN A 335 9.59 -5.51 -14.22
CA GLN A 335 10.25 -6.73 -13.74
C GLN A 335 11.76 -6.55 -13.49
N HIS A 336 12.48 -5.82 -14.33
CA HIS A 336 13.91 -5.53 -14.08
C HIS A 336 14.10 -4.63 -12.86
N GLN A 337 13.24 -3.63 -12.69
CA GLN A 337 13.29 -2.76 -11.52
C GLN A 337 12.93 -3.51 -10.24
N ARG A 338 11.97 -4.44 -10.28
CA ARG A 338 11.68 -5.37 -9.19
C ARG A 338 12.93 -6.16 -8.78
N VAL A 339 13.61 -6.78 -9.75
CA VAL A 339 14.87 -7.50 -9.51
C VAL A 339 15.93 -6.60 -8.84
N ILE A 340 16.09 -5.36 -9.31
CA ILE A 340 17.04 -4.40 -8.72
C ILE A 340 16.65 -4.07 -7.27
N GLU A 341 15.37 -3.85 -6.98
CA GLU A 341 14.90 -3.57 -5.62
C GLU A 341 15.06 -4.80 -4.71
N SER A 342 14.75 -6.00 -5.18
CA SER A 342 14.98 -7.25 -4.44
C SER A 342 16.47 -7.42 -4.12
N LEU A 343 17.38 -7.16 -5.07
CA LEU A 343 18.82 -7.19 -4.86
C LEU A 343 19.28 -6.16 -3.80
N ARG A 344 18.77 -4.93 -3.87
CA ARG A 344 19.06 -3.87 -2.87
C ARG A 344 18.60 -4.27 -1.48
N ALA A 345 17.52 -5.03 -1.39
CA ALA A 345 16.96 -5.51 -0.15
C ALA A 345 17.46 -6.90 0.25
N GLY A 346 18.42 -7.51 -0.46
CA GLY A 346 18.91 -8.86 -0.15
C GLY A 346 17.84 -9.97 -0.23
N VAL A 347 16.80 -9.78 -1.04
CA VAL A 347 15.68 -10.71 -1.22
C VAL A 347 15.94 -11.64 -2.41
N PRO A 348 15.97 -12.97 -2.22
CA PRO A 348 16.20 -13.92 -3.30
C PRO A 348 14.89 -14.25 -4.03
N SER A 349 14.38 -13.33 -4.85
CA SER A 349 13.18 -13.59 -5.68
C SER A 349 13.52 -14.42 -6.93
N PRO A 350 12.55 -15.10 -7.57
CA PRO A 350 12.80 -15.88 -8.79
C PRO A 350 13.48 -15.07 -9.90
N GLY A 351 13.10 -13.80 -10.05
CA GLY A 351 13.73 -12.87 -11.01
C GLY A 351 15.19 -12.58 -10.67
N VAL A 352 15.54 -12.43 -9.39
CA VAL A 352 16.93 -12.26 -8.94
C VAL A 352 17.76 -13.50 -9.24
N VAL A 353 17.23 -14.68 -8.91
CA VAL A 353 17.92 -15.96 -9.16
C VAL A 353 18.21 -16.14 -10.65
N GLN A 354 17.22 -15.82 -11.49
CA GLN A 354 17.37 -15.86 -12.94
C GLN A 354 18.40 -14.83 -13.44
N ALA A 355 18.34 -13.59 -12.96
CA ALA A 355 19.24 -12.52 -13.37
C ALA A 355 20.71 -12.78 -12.97
N LEU A 356 20.93 -13.43 -11.83
CA LEU A 356 22.27 -13.80 -11.35
C LEU A 356 22.80 -15.10 -11.96
N GLY A 357 22.01 -15.80 -12.79
CA GLY A 357 22.41 -17.08 -13.39
C GLY A 357 22.61 -18.20 -12.38
N CYS A 358 21.99 -18.09 -11.20
CA CYS A 358 22.09 -19.11 -10.15
C CYS A 358 21.23 -20.33 -10.54
N PRO A 359 21.81 -21.53 -10.66
CA PRO A 359 21.03 -22.73 -10.96
C PRO A 359 20.09 -23.03 -9.78
N GLN A 360 18.77 -22.96 -9.98
CA GLN A 360 17.83 -23.45 -8.97
C GLN A 360 18.05 -24.96 -8.77
N PRO A 361 18.20 -25.45 -7.53
CA PRO A 361 17.80 -26.81 -7.26
C PRO A 361 16.28 -26.85 -7.48
N MET A 362 15.81 -27.59 -8.48
CA MET A 362 14.39 -27.89 -8.65
C MET A 362 13.90 -28.68 -7.43
N VAL A 363 13.48 -27.98 -6.37
CA VAL A 363 12.69 -28.60 -5.32
C VAL A 363 11.29 -28.73 -5.87
N LYS A 364 11.02 -29.84 -6.58
CA LYS A 364 9.65 -30.29 -6.82
C LYS A 364 9.00 -30.45 -5.45
N SER A 365 8.09 -29.56 -5.08
CA SER A 365 7.23 -29.73 -3.91
C SER A 365 6.35 -30.97 -4.14
N LYS A 366 6.83 -32.12 -3.67
CA LYS A 366 5.95 -33.24 -3.35
C LYS A 366 5.39 -32.97 -1.96
N PHE A 367 4.35 -32.15 -1.90
CA PHE A 367 3.40 -32.18 -0.79
C PHE A 367 2.01 -32.28 -1.41
N GLN A 368 1.49 -33.51 -1.43
CA GLN A 368 0.07 -33.84 -1.59
C GLN A 368 -0.66 -33.55 -0.28
#